data_AF-A0A1T4ZKP0-F1
#
_entry.id   AF-A0A1T4ZKP0-F1
#
_cell.length_a   1.000
_cell.length_b   1.000
_cell.length_c   1.000
_cell.angle_alpha   90.00
_cell.angle_beta   90.00
_cell.angle_gamma   90.00
#
_symmetry.space_group_name_H-M   'P 1'
#
loop_
_entity.id
_entity.type
_entity.pdbx_description
1 polymer ?
#
loop_
_entity_poly.entity_id
_entity_poly.type
_entity_poly.pdbx_seq_one_letter_code
_entity_poly.pdbx_strand_id
1 'polypeptide(L)'
;MGKKILIQELNVMNESLKAFLALNQAVTLIHSNDNQSLELKQSATDLSQSIQLCTDEMRRSAVKLEQLLKNCYRDLDQAEEVWNSKAGILSIPKDEIWEQIAQISNVDIRIRNLRKKCKTEVIKELKESWTNRVTELKRQWFTEKNTGKPKQEAGLSDKDGLIKDLERELVDQNRQIILAIHHNLELLGQEFSIFKINKLDSHVSCLPSKYKNSLLFQINCNHYRLNLFFNSKVSISNSLANLIKPSWDSFYKDSFLVIKRDRLDDFSNTVLLFIESSFLPRLDECFDLAISTLMFHFTFYDDLLEKQNRYEQEMPQKWQAEKQSLDQLRSQIDKVQTEIDTILNSISTSEK
;
A
#
# COMPACT_ATOMS: atom_id res chain seq x y z
N MET A 1 -9.95 39.69 7.95
CA MET A 1 -9.50 40.87 7.19
C MET A 1 -9.50 40.62 5.68
N GLY A 2 -9.01 39.47 5.17
CA GLY A 2 -8.99 39.15 3.73
C GLY A 2 -10.34 39.02 3.00
N LYS A 3 -11.43 38.64 3.69
CA LYS A 3 -12.79 38.45 3.12
C LYS A 3 -13.39 39.70 2.45
N LYS A 4 -13.32 40.85 3.12
CA LYS A 4 -13.86 42.10 2.57
C LYS A 4 -13.02 42.57 1.39
N ILE A 5 -11.72 42.28 1.43
CA ILE A 5 -10.76 42.74 0.44
C ILE A 5 -10.99 42.02 -0.90
N LEU A 6 -11.12 40.69 -0.92
CA LEU A 6 -11.28 39.95 -2.19
C LEU A 6 -12.59 40.29 -2.94
N ILE A 7 -13.73 40.33 -2.24
CA ILE A 7 -15.02 40.72 -2.87
C ILE A 7 -14.96 42.18 -3.32
N GLN A 8 -14.34 43.06 -2.53
CA GLN A 8 -14.17 44.46 -2.92
C GLN A 8 -13.27 44.60 -4.15
N GLU A 9 -12.18 43.84 -4.25
CA GLU A 9 -11.30 43.82 -5.42
C GLU A 9 -12.02 43.29 -6.67
N LEU A 10 -12.86 42.25 -6.53
CA LEU A 10 -13.70 41.75 -7.63
C LEU A 10 -14.73 42.78 -8.08
N ASN A 11 -15.36 43.48 -7.14
CA ASN A 11 -16.28 44.58 -7.47
C ASN A 11 -15.55 45.71 -8.20
N VAL A 12 -14.34 46.08 -7.75
CA VAL A 12 -13.51 47.08 -8.44
C VAL A 12 -13.13 46.62 -9.85
N MET A 13 -12.80 45.35 -10.03
CA MET A 13 -12.52 44.76 -11.35
C MET A 13 -13.76 44.80 -12.25
N ASN A 14 -14.93 44.48 -11.72
CA ASN A 14 -16.20 44.53 -12.44
C ASN A 14 -16.55 45.96 -12.90
N GLU A 15 -16.41 46.95 -12.00
CA GLU A 15 -16.63 48.36 -12.37
C GLU A 15 -15.60 48.87 -13.39
N SER A 16 -14.33 48.48 -13.24
CA SER A 16 -13.28 48.82 -14.21
C SER A 16 -13.58 48.21 -15.59
N LEU A 17 -14.03 46.96 -15.63
CA LEU A 17 -14.45 46.29 -16.85
C LEU A 17 -15.60 47.03 -17.53
N LYS A 18 -16.65 47.41 -16.78
CA LYS A 18 -17.78 48.20 -17.33
C LYS A 18 -17.31 49.51 -17.95
N ALA A 19 -16.36 50.21 -17.32
CA ALA A 19 -15.78 51.43 -17.86
C ALA A 19 -15.03 51.18 -19.19
N PHE A 20 -14.23 50.12 -19.26
CA PHE A 20 -13.56 49.72 -20.51
C PHE A 20 -14.55 49.35 -21.62
N LEU A 21 -15.61 48.61 -21.31
CA LEU A 21 -16.66 48.26 -22.28
C LEU A 21 -17.39 49.51 -22.79
N ALA A 22 -17.72 50.47 -21.92
CA ALA A 22 -18.32 51.74 -22.31
C ALA A 22 -17.39 52.59 -23.20
N LEU A 23 -16.09 52.62 -22.88
CA LEU A 23 -15.09 53.28 -23.73
C LEU A 23 -15.01 52.64 -25.11
N ASN A 24 -15.03 51.30 -25.19
CA ASN A 24 -14.98 50.60 -26.47
C ASN A 24 -16.23 50.89 -27.34
N GLN A 25 -17.41 51.00 -26.71
CA GLN A 25 -18.63 51.43 -27.40
C GLN A 25 -18.52 52.86 -27.93
N ALA A 26 -17.99 53.79 -27.14
CA ALA A 26 -17.76 55.17 -27.57
C ALA A 26 -16.76 55.25 -28.74
N VAL A 27 -15.70 54.44 -28.71
CA VAL A 27 -14.72 54.31 -29.79
C VAL A 27 -15.35 53.77 -31.07
N THR A 28 -16.26 52.81 -30.96
CA THR A 28 -17.01 52.25 -32.10
C THR A 28 -17.87 53.31 -32.79
N LEU A 29 -18.49 54.21 -32.02
CA LEU A 29 -19.27 55.33 -32.57
C LEU A 29 -18.42 56.30 -33.39
N ILE A 30 -17.19 56.59 -32.95
CA ILE A 30 -16.23 57.42 -33.71
C ILE A 30 -15.89 56.75 -35.05
N HIS A 31 -15.75 55.42 -35.06
CA HIS A 31 -15.42 54.67 -36.27
C HIS A 31 -16.56 54.70 -37.31
N SER A 32 -17.81 54.62 -36.83
CA SER A 32 -19.03 54.62 -37.65
C SER A 32 -19.44 56.00 -38.21
N ASN A 33 -18.77 57.08 -37.80
CA ASN A 33 -19.11 58.43 -38.24
C ASN A 33 -18.28 58.86 -39.47
N ASP A 34 -18.95 59.08 -40.59
CA ASP A 34 -18.32 59.44 -41.87
C ASP A 34 -17.69 60.84 -41.88
N ASN A 35 -18.08 61.71 -40.95
CA ASN A 35 -17.55 63.08 -40.86
C ASN A 35 -16.25 63.18 -40.01
N GLN A 36 -15.71 62.06 -39.52
CA GLN A 36 -14.47 62.03 -38.73
C GLN A 36 -13.22 61.88 -39.60
N SER A 37 -12.13 62.54 -39.19
CA SER A 37 -10.85 62.47 -39.91
C SER A 37 -10.23 61.06 -39.85
N LEU A 38 -9.36 60.76 -40.82
CA LEU A 38 -8.66 59.47 -40.90
C LEU A 38 -7.75 59.25 -39.69
N GLU A 39 -7.08 60.30 -39.20
CA GLU A 39 -6.20 60.26 -38.04
C GLU A 39 -6.96 59.95 -36.74
N LEU A 40 -8.19 60.49 -36.61
CA LEU A 40 -9.04 60.20 -35.46
C LEU A 40 -9.57 58.75 -35.51
N LYS A 41 -9.92 58.25 -36.71
CA LYS A 41 -10.29 56.84 -36.90
C LYS A 41 -9.13 55.89 -36.60
N GLN A 42 -7.89 56.26 -36.95
CA GLN A 42 -6.70 55.50 -36.59
C GLN A 42 -6.45 55.51 -35.07
N SER A 43 -6.48 56.69 -34.43
CA SER A 43 -6.34 56.80 -32.97
C SER A 43 -7.42 56.00 -32.22
N ALA A 44 -8.64 55.99 -32.74
CA ALA A 44 -9.74 55.18 -32.22
C ALA A 44 -9.45 53.67 -32.33
N THR A 45 -8.85 53.23 -33.44
CA THR A 45 -8.42 51.84 -33.65
C THR A 45 -7.35 51.42 -32.64
N ASP A 46 -6.31 52.24 -32.47
CA ASP A 46 -5.21 51.96 -31.53
C ASP A 46 -5.71 51.92 -30.07
N LEU A 47 -6.65 52.81 -29.72
CA LEU A 47 -7.32 52.81 -28.42
C LEU A 47 -8.19 51.57 -28.22
N SER A 48 -8.98 51.16 -29.23
CA SER A 48 -9.78 49.93 -29.18
C SER A 48 -8.90 48.70 -28.94
N GLN A 49 -7.76 48.60 -29.64
CA GLN A 49 -6.81 47.50 -29.44
C GLN A 49 -6.24 47.49 -28.01
N SER A 50 -5.92 48.67 -27.46
CA SER A 50 -5.43 48.79 -26.08
C SER A 50 -6.49 48.39 -25.05
N ILE A 51 -7.75 48.82 -25.27
CA ILE A 51 -8.89 48.42 -24.43
C ILE A 51 -9.10 46.89 -24.50
N GLN A 52 -9.01 46.30 -25.69
CA GLN A 52 -9.14 44.86 -25.88
C GLN A 52 -8.10 44.07 -25.08
N LEU A 53 -6.84 44.52 -25.06
CA LEU A 53 -5.79 43.89 -24.24
C LEU A 53 -6.12 43.92 -22.74
N CYS A 54 -6.70 45.03 -22.26
CA CYS A 54 -7.15 45.14 -20.87
C CYS A 54 -8.31 44.20 -20.56
N THR A 55 -9.34 44.14 -21.42
CA THR A 55 -10.49 43.26 -21.24
C THR A 55 -10.10 41.78 -21.33
N ASP A 56 -9.17 41.43 -22.21
CA ASP A 56 -8.62 40.08 -22.34
C ASP A 56 -7.89 39.65 -21.06
N GLU A 57 -7.09 40.52 -20.45
CA GLU A 57 -6.37 40.20 -19.23
C GLU A 57 -7.33 40.05 -18.03
N MET A 58 -8.36 40.90 -17.94
CA MET A 58 -9.44 40.73 -16.96
C MET A 58 -10.18 39.40 -17.15
N ARG A 59 -10.47 39.02 -18.41
CA ARG A 59 -11.07 37.72 -18.74
C ARG A 59 -10.19 36.56 -18.26
N ARG A 60 -8.90 36.56 -18.61
CA ARG A 60 -7.95 35.51 -18.22
C ARG A 60 -7.84 35.40 -16.70
N SER A 61 -7.78 36.54 -16.01
CA SER A 61 -7.73 36.58 -14.55
C SER A 61 -8.98 35.99 -13.91
N ALA A 62 -10.16 36.34 -14.43
CA ALA A 62 -11.44 35.78 -13.97
C ALA A 62 -11.53 34.26 -14.21
N VAL A 63 -11.16 33.77 -15.40
CA VAL A 63 -11.11 32.32 -15.71
C VAL A 63 -10.15 31.59 -14.79
N LYS A 64 -8.96 32.16 -14.53
CA LYS A 64 -7.99 31.55 -13.62
C LYS A 64 -8.54 31.48 -12.20
N LEU A 65 -9.23 32.52 -11.73
CA LEU A 65 -9.83 32.53 -10.40
C LEU A 65 -10.96 31.50 -10.28
N GLU A 66 -11.81 31.36 -11.30
CA GLU A 66 -12.83 30.31 -11.37
C GLU A 66 -12.21 28.90 -11.23
N GLN A 67 -11.12 28.63 -11.95
CA GLN A 67 -10.41 27.35 -11.85
C GLN A 67 -9.87 27.09 -10.44
N LEU A 68 -9.35 28.12 -9.76
CA LEU A 68 -8.89 28.01 -8.38
C LEU A 68 -10.05 27.78 -7.41
N LEU A 69 -11.22 28.40 -7.64
CA LEU A 69 -12.42 28.19 -6.83
C LEU A 69 -12.88 26.73 -6.82
N LYS A 70 -12.69 25.99 -7.92
CA LYS A 70 -13.00 24.54 -7.97
C LYS A 70 -12.24 23.75 -6.89
N ASN A 71 -11.01 24.15 -6.57
CA ASN A 71 -10.26 23.53 -5.48
C ASN A 71 -10.90 23.86 -4.11
N CYS A 72 -11.35 25.10 -3.91
CA CYS A 72 -12.04 25.50 -2.69
C CYS A 72 -13.35 24.74 -2.48
N TYR A 73 -14.15 24.57 -3.54
CA TYR A 73 -15.36 23.75 -3.48
C TYR A 73 -15.04 22.30 -3.10
N ARG A 74 -14.04 21.69 -3.75
CA ARG A 74 -13.62 20.32 -3.45
C ARG A 74 -13.15 20.15 -2.00
N ASP A 75 -12.40 21.11 -1.47
CA ASP A 75 -11.92 21.04 -0.08
C ASP A 75 -13.07 21.19 0.91
N LEU A 76 -14.07 22.01 0.59
CA LEU A 76 -15.30 22.14 1.37
C LEU A 76 -16.15 20.87 1.31
N ASP A 77 -16.32 20.26 0.13
CA ASP A 77 -17.03 18.99 -0.03
C ASP A 77 -16.37 17.89 0.82
N GLN A 78 -15.03 17.84 0.85
CA GLN A 78 -14.28 16.91 1.72
C GLN A 78 -14.52 17.18 3.20
N ALA A 79 -14.56 18.44 3.63
CA ALA A 79 -14.84 18.78 5.02
C ALA A 79 -16.29 18.42 5.41
N GLU A 80 -17.24 18.58 4.49
CA GLU A 80 -18.63 18.19 4.67
C GLU A 80 -18.80 16.67 4.74
N GLU A 81 -18.09 15.89 3.94
CA GLU A 81 -18.04 14.43 4.09
C GLU A 81 -17.52 14.00 5.46
N VAL A 82 -16.46 14.65 5.97
CA VAL A 82 -15.95 14.40 7.33
C VAL A 82 -17.02 14.69 8.37
N TRP A 83 -17.73 15.81 8.25
CA TRP A 83 -18.83 16.14 9.16
C TRP A 83 -19.96 15.12 9.09
N ASN A 84 -20.40 14.74 7.88
CA ASN A 84 -21.46 13.73 7.66
C ASN A 84 -21.06 12.34 8.18
N SER A 85 -19.78 12.00 8.17
CA SER A 85 -19.27 10.71 8.66
C SER A 85 -19.45 10.51 10.17
N LYS A 86 -19.54 11.61 10.96
CA LYS A 86 -19.60 11.54 12.43
C LYS A 86 -20.77 10.70 12.94
N ALA A 87 -21.97 10.94 12.41
CA ALA A 87 -23.17 10.19 12.80
C ALA A 87 -23.06 8.70 12.43
N GLY A 88 -22.51 8.41 11.25
CA GLY A 88 -22.24 7.04 10.81
C GLY A 88 -21.27 6.32 11.75
N ILE A 89 -20.14 6.95 12.09
CA ILE A 89 -19.15 6.40 13.02
C ILE A 89 -19.74 6.18 14.42
N LEU A 90 -20.50 7.13 14.95
CA LEU A 90 -21.18 6.97 16.25
C LEU A 90 -22.22 5.84 16.25
N SER A 91 -22.85 5.56 15.10
CA SER A 91 -23.86 4.51 14.99
C SER A 91 -23.29 3.09 15.03
N ILE A 92 -21.98 2.93 14.88
CA ILE A 92 -21.31 1.63 14.95
C ILE A 92 -21.28 1.17 16.42
N PRO A 93 -21.83 -0.01 16.76
CA PRO A 93 -21.78 -0.49 18.13
C PRO A 93 -20.32 -0.72 18.60
N LYS A 94 -19.98 -0.22 19.80
CA LYS A 94 -18.62 -0.33 20.36
C LYS A 94 -18.18 -1.78 20.56
N ASP A 95 -19.10 -2.62 20.99
CA ASP A 95 -18.94 -4.05 21.14
C ASP A 95 -18.58 -4.72 19.82
N GLU A 96 -19.15 -4.29 18.68
CA GLU A 96 -18.73 -4.79 17.36
C GLU A 96 -17.27 -4.43 17.06
N ILE A 97 -16.83 -3.22 17.37
CA ILE A 97 -15.42 -2.80 17.18
C ILE A 97 -14.48 -3.64 18.07
N TRP A 98 -14.83 -3.79 19.35
CA TRP A 98 -14.04 -4.59 20.29
C TRP A 98 -13.98 -6.07 19.91
N GLU A 99 -15.07 -6.63 19.39
CA GLU A 99 -15.08 -7.99 18.88
C GLU A 99 -14.08 -8.16 17.74
N GLN A 100 -14.03 -7.21 16.80
CA GLN A 100 -13.07 -7.25 15.69
C GLN A 100 -11.62 -7.15 16.20
N ILE A 101 -11.34 -6.24 17.15
CA ILE A 101 -10.03 -6.12 17.78
C ILE A 101 -9.64 -7.43 18.48
N ALA A 102 -10.56 -8.06 19.22
CA ALA A 102 -10.32 -9.32 19.91
C ALA A 102 -10.03 -10.46 18.92
N GLN A 103 -10.79 -10.54 17.82
CA GLN A 103 -10.56 -11.52 16.76
C GLN A 103 -9.18 -11.33 16.11
N ILE A 104 -8.82 -10.11 15.72
CA ILE A 104 -7.50 -9.78 15.16
C ILE A 104 -6.38 -10.19 16.12
N SER A 105 -6.52 -9.81 17.40
CA SER A 105 -5.50 -10.09 18.42
C SER A 105 -5.33 -11.59 18.65
N ASN A 106 -6.42 -12.35 18.66
CA ASN A 106 -6.37 -13.81 18.79
C ASN A 106 -5.63 -14.46 17.61
N VAL A 107 -5.93 -14.03 16.38
CA VAL A 107 -5.25 -14.55 15.19
C VAL A 107 -3.76 -14.16 15.19
N ASP A 108 -3.41 -12.92 15.57
CA ASP A 108 -2.01 -12.49 15.67
C ASP A 108 -1.20 -13.39 16.62
N ILE A 109 -1.74 -13.68 17.82
CA ILE A 109 -1.10 -14.58 18.78
C ILE A 109 -0.88 -15.97 18.18
N ARG A 110 -1.89 -16.53 17.50
CA ARG A 110 -1.79 -17.87 16.90
C ARG A 110 -0.76 -17.92 15.78
N ILE A 111 -0.73 -16.90 14.92
CA ILE A 111 0.28 -16.77 13.85
C ILE A 111 1.69 -16.65 14.44
N ARG A 112 1.88 -15.86 15.50
CA ARG A 112 3.19 -15.73 16.18
C ARG A 112 3.62 -17.04 16.84
N ASN A 113 2.70 -17.77 17.45
CA ASN A 113 2.97 -19.08 18.02
C ASN A 113 3.36 -20.10 16.94
N LEU A 114 2.65 -20.10 15.81
CA LEU A 114 2.99 -20.94 14.67
C LEU A 114 4.39 -20.60 14.13
N ARG A 115 4.72 -19.31 13.97
CA ARG A 115 6.07 -18.88 13.57
C ARG A 115 7.14 -19.37 14.53
N LYS A 116 6.89 -19.29 15.84
CA LYS A 116 7.81 -19.80 16.87
C LYS A 116 8.00 -21.31 16.72
N LYS A 117 6.90 -22.07 16.55
CA LYS A 117 6.94 -23.51 16.31
C LYS A 117 7.76 -23.88 15.07
N CYS A 118 7.61 -23.15 13.96
CA CYS A 118 8.45 -23.32 12.77
C CYS A 118 9.93 -23.12 13.08
N LYS A 119 10.27 -22.06 13.83
CA LYS A 119 11.66 -21.71 14.18
C LYS A 119 12.32 -22.70 15.13
N THR A 120 11.56 -23.37 15.98
CA THR A 120 12.12 -24.27 17.00
C THR A 120 11.93 -25.74 16.70
N GLU A 121 10.69 -26.17 16.45
CA GLU A 121 10.34 -27.59 16.36
C GLU A 121 10.61 -28.13 14.96
N VAL A 122 10.08 -27.48 13.92
CA VAL A 122 10.19 -27.97 12.53
C VAL A 122 11.65 -28.00 12.06
N ILE A 123 12.43 -26.97 12.40
CA ILE A 123 13.87 -26.94 12.08
C ILE A 123 14.62 -28.05 12.80
N LYS A 124 14.28 -28.30 14.07
CA LYS A 124 14.90 -29.37 14.85
C LYS A 124 14.60 -30.72 14.20
N GLU A 125 13.35 -30.99 13.84
CA GLU A 125 12.94 -32.22 13.14
C GLU A 125 13.69 -32.41 11.81
N LEU A 126 13.83 -31.35 11.00
CA LEU A 126 14.58 -31.40 9.75
C LEU A 126 16.07 -31.69 9.95
N LYS A 127 16.70 -31.09 10.98
CA LYS A 127 18.10 -31.31 11.34
C LYS A 127 18.33 -32.72 11.90
N GLU A 128 17.41 -33.22 12.72
CA GLU A 128 17.42 -34.58 13.25
C GLU A 128 17.24 -35.62 12.13
N SER A 129 16.32 -35.38 11.19
CA SER A 129 16.14 -36.20 9.98
C SER A 129 17.45 -36.35 9.20
N TRP A 130 18.15 -35.24 8.94
CA TRP A 130 19.45 -35.26 8.26
C TRP A 130 20.52 -36.03 9.06
N THR A 131 20.62 -35.76 10.37
CA THR A 131 21.60 -36.41 11.25
C THR A 131 21.40 -37.93 11.29
N ASN A 132 20.16 -38.39 11.30
CA ASN A 132 19.83 -39.82 11.27
C ASN A 132 20.26 -40.48 9.96
N ARG A 133 20.02 -39.83 8.81
CA ARG A 133 20.45 -40.34 7.50
C ARG A 133 21.97 -40.43 7.39
N VAL A 134 22.69 -39.41 7.85
CA VAL A 134 24.16 -39.44 7.87
C VAL A 134 24.69 -40.53 8.79
N THR A 135 24.03 -40.77 9.92
CA THR A 135 24.37 -41.89 10.83
C THR A 135 24.19 -43.23 10.14
N GLU A 136 23.11 -43.40 9.36
CA GLU A 136 22.88 -44.61 8.56
C GLU A 136 23.92 -44.78 7.45
N LEU A 137 24.27 -43.71 6.73
CA LEU A 137 25.35 -43.74 5.73
C LEU A 137 26.69 -44.13 6.36
N LYS A 138 26.99 -43.63 7.56
CA LYS A 138 28.18 -44.06 8.32
C LYS A 138 28.12 -45.54 8.69
N ARG A 139 26.97 -46.03 9.14
CA ARG A 139 26.79 -47.45 9.47
C ARG A 139 27.00 -48.32 8.22
N GLN A 140 26.48 -47.92 7.07
CA GLN A 140 26.57 -48.68 5.83
C GLN A 140 27.96 -48.65 5.20
N TRP A 141 28.59 -47.47 5.13
CA TRP A 141 29.79 -47.25 4.33
C TRP A 141 31.08 -47.13 5.15
N PHE A 142 30.98 -46.90 6.46
CA PHE A 142 32.10 -46.76 7.40
C PHE A 142 32.11 -47.84 8.48
N THR A 143 31.56 -49.02 8.15
CA THR A 143 31.66 -50.23 8.99
C THR A 143 32.27 -51.37 8.17
N GLU A 144 33.18 -52.13 8.77
CA GLU A 144 33.76 -53.33 8.15
C GLU A 144 32.70 -54.43 8.05
N LYS A 145 32.42 -54.90 6.82
CA LYS A 145 31.39 -55.93 6.55
C LYS A 145 31.59 -57.24 7.32
N ASN A 146 32.84 -57.60 7.61
CA ASN A 146 33.18 -58.89 8.20
C ASN A 146 33.27 -58.84 9.73
N THR A 147 33.64 -57.70 10.31
CA THR A 147 33.94 -57.58 11.75
C THR A 147 32.95 -56.69 12.49
N GLY A 148 32.14 -55.90 11.76
CA GLY A 148 31.25 -54.89 12.33
C GLY A 148 31.98 -53.70 12.95
N LYS A 149 33.31 -53.61 12.83
CA LYS A 149 34.09 -52.52 13.44
C LYS A 149 33.99 -51.24 12.61
N PRO A 150 33.99 -50.05 13.25
CA PRO A 150 34.05 -48.78 12.54
C PRO A 150 35.36 -48.65 11.75
N LYS A 151 35.29 -48.20 10.50
CA LYS A 151 36.44 -47.79 9.70
C LYS A 151 36.45 -46.27 9.48
N GLN A 152 37.63 -45.71 9.26
CA GLN A 152 37.81 -44.27 9.06
C GLN A 152 37.68 -43.83 7.60
N GLU A 153 37.72 -44.77 6.66
CA GLU A 153 37.76 -44.47 5.23
C GLU A 153 36.83 -45.40 4.44
N ALA A 154 36.08 -44.83 3.50
CA ALA A 154 35.40 -45.56 2.43
C ALA A 154 36.32 -45.60 1.21
N GLY A 155 36.80 -46.79 0.85
CA GLY A 155 37.75 -47.02 -0.23
C GLY A 155 37.12 -46.97 -1.63
N LEU A 156 37.94 -47.17 -2.66
CA LEU A 156 37.54 -47.10 -4.08
C LEU A 156 36.27 -47.90 -4.42
N SER A 157 36.11 -49.10 -3.85
CA SER A 157 34.96 -49.98 -4.11
C SER A 157 33.66 -49.50 -3.48
N ASP A 158 33.74 -48.66 -2.44
CA ASP A 158 32.60 -48.18 -1.66
C ASP A 158 32.26 -46.72 -2.01
N LYS A 159 33.23 -45.95 -2.51
CA LYS A 159 33.13 -44.50 -2.81
C LYS A 159 31.93 -44.17 -3.69
N ASP A 160 31.81 -44.82 -4.85
CA ASP A 160 30.75 -44.49 -5.80
C ASP A 160 29.35 -44.82 -5.24
N GLY A 161 29.27 -45.86 -4.41
CA GLY A 161 28.04 -46.20 -3.68
C GLY A 161 27.68 -45.16 -2.64
N LEU A 162 28.65 -44.74 -1.81
CA LEU A 162 28.48 -43.68 -0.82
C LEU A 162 28.04 -42.36 -1.47
N ILE A 163 28.67 -41.96 -2.58
CA ILE A 163 28.30 -40.73 -3.31
C ILE A 163 26.86 -40.81 -3.81
N LYS A 164 26.48 -41.92 -4.46
CA LYS A 164 25.11 -42.11 -4.99
C LYS A 164 24.05 -42.11 -3.88
N ASP A 165 24.34 -42.75 -2.75
CA ASP A 165 23.41 -42.77 -1.62
C ASP A 165 23.32 -41.38 -0.97
N LEU A 166 24.44 -40.68 -0.81
CA LEU A 166 24.46 -39.32 -0.28
C LEU A 166 23.71 -38.32 -1.20
N GLU A 167 23.87 -38.42 -2.52
CA GLU A 167 23.08 -37.64 -3.49
C GLU A 167 21.58 -37.89 -3.33
N ARG A 168 21.18 -39.16 -3.16
CA ARG A 168 19.78 -39.53 -2.93
C ARG A 168 19.25 -38.93 -1.64
N GLU A 169 20.02 -39.00 -0.56
CA GLU A 169 19.63 -38.42 0.73
C GLU A 169 19.52 -36.89 0.67
N LEU A 170 20.37 -36.21 -0.09
CA LEU A 170 20.27 -34.76 -0.30
C LEU A 170 19.01 -34.36 -1.07
N VAL A 171 18.66 -35.13 -2.11
CA VAL A 171 17.43 -34.91 -2.88
C VAL A 171 16.20 -35.09 -1.98
N ASP A 172 16.18 -36.15 -1.19
CA ASP A 172 15.06 -36.42 -0.28
C ASP A 172 14.99 -35.41 0.88
N GLN A 173 16.12 -34.98 1.44
CA GLN A 173 16.15 -33.92 2.44
C GLN A 173 15.60 -32.60 1.88
N ASN A 174 15.99 -32.22 0.66
CA ASN A 174 15.45 -31.04 -0.01
C ASN A 174 13.92 -31.17 -0.22
N ARG A 175 13.43 -32.35 -0.58
CA ARG A 175 11.99 -32.63 -0.67
C ARG A 175 11.29 -32.47 0.67
N GLN A 176 11.87 -32.95 1.77
CA GLN A 176 11.30 -32.78 3.10
C GLN A 176 11.22 -31.31 3.51
N ILE A 177 12.25 -30.50 3.22
CA ILE A 177 12.20 -29.05 3.45
C ILE A 177 11.05 -28.41 2.67
N ILE A 178 10.89 -28.74 1.39
CA ILE A 178 9.80 -28.20 0.55
C ILE A 178 8.43 -28.58 1.12
N LEU A 179 8.23 -29.84 1.51
CA LEU A 179 6.98 -30.31 2.12
C LEU A 179 6.70 -29.61 3.45
N ALA A 180 7.72 -29.42 4.29
CA ALA A 180 7.60 -28.69 5.54
C ALA A 180 7.21 -27.23 5.32
N ILE A 181 7.76 -26.56 4.31
CA ILE A 181 7.36 -25.18 3.97
C ILE A 181 5.90 -25.15 3.54
N HIS A 182 5.49 -26.01 2.59
CA HIS A 182 4.09 -26.05 2.13
C HIS A 182 3.12 -26.31 3.26
N HIS A 183 3.40 -27.29 4.12
CA HIS A 183 2.54 -27.62 5.25
C HIS A 183 2.40 -26.44 6.22
N ASN A 184 3.49 -25.75 6.55
CA ASN A 184 3.43 -24.61 7.46
C ASN A 184 2.78 -23.36 6.83
N LEU A 185 2.89 -23.19 5.51
CA LEU A 185 2.13 -22.15 4.79
C LEU A 185 0.64 -22.46 4.74
N GLU A 186 0.26 -23.73 4.60
CA GLU A 186 -1.13 -24.16 4.69
C GLU A 186 -1.71 -23.90 6.08
N LEU A 187 -0.96 -24.25 7.15
CA LEU A 187 -1.35 -23.92 8.52
C LEU A 187 -1.50 -22.40 8.72
N LEU A 188 -0.56 -21.60 8.19
CA LEU A 188 -0.67 -20.14 8.24
C LEU A 188 -1.93 -19.64 7.51
N GLY A 189 -2.24 -20.20 6.33
CA GLY A 189 -3.45 -19.90 5.59
C GLY A 189 -4.73 -20.27 6.36
N GLN A 190 -4.74 -21.40 7.06
CA GLN A 190 -5.84 -21.82 7.94
C GLN A 190 -6.02 -20.84 9.11
N GLU A 191 -4.93 -20.49 9.79
CA GLU A 191 -4.93 -19.49 10.87
C GLU A 191 -5.48 -18.14 10.38
N PHE A 192 -5.03 -17.70 9.20
CA PHE A 192 -5.49 -16.47 8.60
C PHE A 192 -6.95 -16.54 8.13
N SER A 193 -7.45 -17.69 7.67
CA SER A 193 -8.84 -17.84 7.19
C SER A 193 -9.90 -17.66 8.29
N ILE A 194 -9.48 -17.79 9.56
CA ILE A 194 -10.34 -17.57 10.74
C ILE A 194 -10.62 -16.07 10.91
N PHE A 195 -9.73 -15.23 10.40
CA PHE A 195 -9.93 -13.79 10.35
C PHE A 195 -11.03 -13.44 9.36
N LYS A 196 -12.25 -13.29 9.86
CA LYS A 196 -13.44 -12.93 9.09
C LYS A 196 -13.88 -11.52 9.43
N ILE A 197 -13.47 -10.55 8.63
CA ILE A 197 -13.86 -9.15 8.82
C ILE A 197 -15.22 -8.88 8.17
N ASN A 198 -16.25 -9.60 8.61
CA ASN A 198 -17.57 -9.53 8.01
C ASN A 198 -18.21 -8.13 8.11
N LYS A 199 -17.66 -7.27 8.97
CA LYS A 199 -18.13 -5.91 9.24
C LYS A 199 -17.23 -4.82 8.64
N LEU A 200 -16.14 -5.18 7.96
CA LEU A 200 -15.20 -4.18 7.43
C LEU A 200 -15.90 -3.23 6.46
N ASP A 201 -16.58 -3.79 5.47
CA ASP A 201 -17.23 -3.00 4.42
C ASP A 201 -18.28 -2.05 5.00
N SER A 202 -19.07 -2.51 5.98
CA SER A 202 -20.04 -1.66 6.68
C SER A 202 -19.36 -0.54 7.45
N HIS A 203 -18.30 -0.81 8.21
CA HIS A 203 -17.62 0.23 8.98
C HIS A 203 -16.86 1.22 8.09
N VAL A 204 -16.23 0.73 7.04
CA VAL A 204 -15.54 1.54 6.03
C VAL A 204 -16.52 2.42 5.26
N SER A 205 -17.77 1.96 5.07
CA SER A 205 -18.82 2.76 4.42
C SER A 205 -19.19 4.02 5.19
N CYS A 206 -18.95 4.05 6.52
CA CYS A 206 -19.19 5.21 7.36
C CYS A 206 -18.09 6.28 7.25
N LEU A 207 -16.97 6.00 6.55
CA LEU A 207 -15.85 6.93 6.43
C LEU A 207 -15.97 7.85 5.21
N PRO A 208 -15.31 9.03 5.23
CA PRO A 208 -15.24 9.92 4.07
C PRO A 208 -14.59 9.23 2.87
N SER A 209 -15.01 9.63 1.67
CA SER A 209 -14.70 8.94 0.40
C SER A 209 -13.20 8.76 0.17
N LYS A 210 -12.42 9.81 0.46
CA LYS A 210 -10.95 9.82 0.33
C LYS A 210 -10.27 8.76 1.18
N TYR A 211 -10.70 8.62 2.44
CA TYR A 211 -10.15 7.62 3.36
C TYR A 211 -10.62 6.21 2.98
N LYS A 212 -11.91 6.08 2.67
CA LYS A 212 -12.53 4.82 2.22
C LYS A 212 -11.80 4.23 1.01
N ASN A 213 -11.57 5.00 -0.04
CA ASN A 213 -10.97 4.50 -1.27
C ASN A 213 -9.51 4.05 -1.06
N SER A 214 -8.73 4.83 -0.31
CA SER A 214 -7.35 4.47 0.04
C SER A 214 -7.30 3.18 0.87
N LEU A 215 -8.20 3.06 1.85
CA LEU A 215 -8.29 1.90 2.72
C LEU A 215 -8.67 0.63 1.95
N LEU A 216 -9.74 0.68 1.14
CA LEU A 216 -10.17 -0.45 0.31
C LEU A 216 -9.09 -0.89 -0.68
N PHE A 217 -8.37 0.06 -1.28
CA PHE A 217 -7.24 -0.24 -2.15
C PHE A 217 -6.14 -1.02 -1.40
N GLN A 218 -5.78 -0.59 -0.18
CA GLN A 218 -4.76 -1.26 0.62
C GLN A 218 -5.20 -2.66 1.07
N ILE A 219 -6.46 -2.81 1.50
CA ILE A 219 -7.04 -4.12 1.86
C ILE A 219 -6.95 -5.09 0.67
N ASN A 220 -7.40 -4.65 -0.50
CA ASN A 220 -7.38 -5.46 -1.72
C ASN A 220 -5.95 -5.84 -2.12
N CYS A 221 -4.99 -4.91 -2.03
CA CYS A 221 -3.59 -5.19 -2.28
C CYS A 221 -3.03 -6.25 -1.32
N ASN A 222 -3.32 -6.14 -0.02
CA ASN A 222 -2.85 -7.10 0.99
C ASN A 222 -3.47 -8.48 0.78
N HIS A 223 -4.79 -8.56 0.53
CA HIS A 223 -5.47 -9.81 0.22
C HIS A 223 -4.93 -10.46 -1.05
N TYR A 224 -4.69 -9.68 -2.11
CA TYR A 224 -4.09 -10.19 -3.33
C TYR A 224 -2.70 -10.78 -3.09
N ARG A 225 -1.84 -10.07 -2.33
CA ARG A 225 -0.50 -10.56 -1.98
C ARG A 225 -0.56 -11.84 -1.16
N LEU A 226 -1.39 -11.89 -0.11
CA LEU A 226 -1.57 -13.09 0.71
C LEU A 226 -2.10 -14.26 -0.12
N ASN A 227 -3.08 -14.01 -0.98
CA ASN A 227 -3.62 -15.01 -1.88
C ASN A 227 -2.55 -15.56 -2.83
N LEU A 228 -1.68 -14.70 -3.38
CA LEU A 228 -0.52 -15.14 -4.14
C LEU A 228 0.37 -16.04 -3.29
N PHE A 229 0.72 -15.69 -2.06
CA PHE A 229 1.58 -16.54 -1.23
C PHE A 229 0.95 -17.89 -0.85
N PHE A 230 -0.35 -17.92 -0.54
CA PHE A 230 -1.04 -19.16 -0.15
C PHE A 230 -1.35 -20.09 -1.34
N ASN A 231 -1.72 -19.51 -2.48
CA ASN A 231 -2.15 -20.28 -3.65
C ASN A 231 -1.07 -20.43 -4.72
N SER A 232 -0.03 -19.60 -4.69
CA SER A 232 1.12 -19.91 -5.51
C SER A 232 1.75 -21.16 -4.95
N LYS A 233 1.71 -22.21 -5.77
CA LYS A 233 2.82 -23.15 -5.87
C LYS A 233 4.05 -22.39 -6.37
N VAL A 234 4.43 -21.26 -5.77
CA VAL A 234 5.71 -20.60 -6.03
C VAL A 234 6.69 -21.75 -5.97
N SER A 235 7.40 -21.96 -7.08
CA SER A 235 8.39 -23.02 -7.17
C SER A 235 9.34 -22.79 -6.01
N ILE A 236 9.11 -23.52 -4.93
CA ILE A 236 10.00 -23.61 -3.78
C ILE A 236 11.18 -24.36 -4.37
N SER A 237 12.02 -23.60 -5.09
CA SER A 237 13.13 -24.12 -5.87
C SER A 237 14.07 -24.84 -4.92
N ASN A 238 14.92 -25.71 -5.49
CA ASN A 238 15.94 -26.51 -4.81
C ASN A 238 16.95 -25.64 -4.03
N SER A 239 16.50 -24.99 -2.96
CA SER A 239 17.27 -24.03 -2.18
C SER A 239 18.43 -24.72 -1.52
N LEU A 240 18.20 -25.92 -0.97
CA LEU A 240 19.27 -26.69 -0.36
C LEU A 240 20.31 -27.07 -1.41
N ALA A 241 19.91 -27.67 -2.53
CA ALA A 241 20.84 -28.12 -3.57
C ALA A 241 21.70 -26.97 -4.13
N ASN A 242 21.11 -25.79 -4.33
CA ASN A 242 21.83 -24.62 -4.80
C ASN A 242 22.80 -24.08 -3.74
N LEU A 243 22.40 -24.06 -2.47
CA LEU A 243 23.23 -23.56 -1.38
C LEU A 243 24.41 -24.49 -1.07
N ILE A 244 24.21 -25.80 -1.14
CA ILE A 244 25.26 -26.78 -0.84
C ILE A 244 26.16 -27.07 -2.04
N LYS A 245 25.81 -26.64 -3.25
CA LYS A 245 26.55 -26.98 -4.49
C LYS A 245 28.06 -26.74 -4.39
N PRO A 246 28.57 -25.61 -3.87
CA PRO A 246 30.01 -25.41 -3.73
C PRO A 246 30.67 -26.45 -2.81
N SER A 247 30.02 -26.77 -1.69
CA SER A 247 30.48 -27.77 -0.72
C SER A 247 30.38 -29.19 -1.28
N TRP A 248 29.35 -29.48 -2.06
CA TRP A 248 29.20 -30.73 -2.81
C TRP A 248 30.31 -30.92 -3.84
N ASP A 249 30.57 -29.90 -4.66
CA ASP A 249 31.61 -29.94 -5.69
C ASP A 249 33.00 -30.13 -5.06
N SER A 250 33.29 -29.49 -3.92
CA SER A 250 34.52 -29.70 -3.16
C SER A 250 34.59 -31.11 -2.58
N PHE A 251 33.51 -31.60 -1.95
CA PHE A 251 33.42 -32.94 -1.40
C PHE A 251 33.67 -34.01 -2.48
N TYR A 252 33.11 -33.83 -3.67
CA TYR A 252 33.26 -34.75 -4.80
C TYR A 252 34.67 -34.71 -5.40
N LYS A 253 35.20 -33.52 -5.72
CA LYS A 253 36.48 -33.34 -6.45
C LYS A 253 37.68 -33.84 -5.66
N ASP A 254 37.70 -33.56 -4.37
CA ASP A 254 38.85 -33.87 -3.53
C ASP A 254 38.83 -35.33 -3.02
N SER A 255 37.81 -36.11 -3.36
CA SER A 255 37.65 -37.50 -2.90
C SER A 255 38.24 -38.50 -3.91
N PHE A 256 39.41 -38.18 -4.48
CA PHE A 256 39.95 -38.88 -5.66
C PHE A 256 40.13 -40.40 -5.44
N LEU A 257 40.62 -40.84 -4.27
CA LEU A 257 40.88 -42.27 -3.96
C LEU A 257 40.00 -42.84 -2.84
N VAL A 258 39.80 -42.08 -1.76
CA VAL A 258 39.04 -42.50 -0.58
C VAL A 258 38.23 -41.34 -0.03
N ILE A 259 37.12 -41.64 0.64
CA ILE A 259 36.35 -40.66 1.42
C ILE A 259 36.60 -40.91 2.90
N LYS A 260 37.17 -39.92 3.60
CA LYS A 260 37.37 -39.98 5.05
C LYS A 260 36.07 -39.71 5.79
N ARG A 261 35.90 -40.37 6.94
CA ARG A 261 34.72 -40.23 7.80
C ARG A 261 34.53 -38.80 8.28
N ASP A 262 35.60 -38.16 8.76
CA ASP A 262 35.58 -36.77 9.25
C ASP A 262 35.17 -35.80 8.13
N ARG A 263 35.46 -36.14 6.88
CA ARG A 263 35.05 -35.33 5.73
C ARG A 263 33.56 -35.38 5.47
N LEU A 264 32.95 -36.56 5.65
CA LEU A 264 31.49 -36.70 5.61
C LEU A 264 30.85 -35.91 6.76
N ASP A 265 31.50 -35.86 7.92
CA ASP A 265 31.09 -35.03 9.05
C ASP A 265 31.12 -33.53 8.71
N ASP A 266 32.22 -33.03 8.14
CA ASP A 266 32.33 -31.63 7.72
C ASP A 266 31.26 -31.24 6.68
N PHE A 267 31.04 -32.12 5.70
CA PHE A 267 29.98 -31.92 4.71
C PHE A 267 28.59 -31.94 5.37
N SER A 268 28.33 -32.90 6.25
CA SER A 268 27.06 -33.00 6.99
C SER A 268 26.78 -31.76 7.83
N ASN A 269 27.79 -31.26 8.55
CA ASN A 269 27.68 -30.03 9.33
C ASN A 269 27.35 -28.82 8.44
N THR A 270 27.91 -28.79 7.24
CA THR A 270 27.58 -27.76 6.25
C THR A 270 26.13 -27.85 5.80
N VAL A 271 25.61 -29.05 5.52
CA VAL A 271 24.20 -29.27 5.19
C VAL A 271 23.29 -28.81 6.35
N LEU A 272 23.62 -29.15 7.60
CA LEU A 272 22.87 -28.72 8.78
C LEU A 272 22.75 -27.19 8.89
N LEU A 273 23.81 -26.45 8.57
CA LEU A 273 23.79 -24.99 8.53
C LEU A 273 22.85 -24.46 7.43
N PHE A 274 22.83 -25.11 6.26
CA PHE A 274 22.02 -24.67 5.13
C PHE A 274 20.56 -25.12 5.18
N ILE A 275 20.19 -26.11 6.00
CA ILE A 275 18.78 -26.48 6.22
C ILE A 275 17.97 -25.28 6.69
N GLU A 276 18.48 -24.55 7.68
CA GLU A 276 17.82 -23.39 8.27
C GLU A 276 17.69 -22.25 7.26
N SER A 277 18.77 -21.91 6.56
CA SER A 277 18.80 -20.90 5.50
C SER A 277 17.91 -21.25 4.29
N SER A 278 17.66 -22.54 4.05
CA SER A 278 16.76 -23.01 2.99
C SER A 278 15.28 -22.91 3.36
N PHE A 279 14.98 -22.87 4.66
CA PHE A 279 13.64 -22.97 5.23
C PHE A 279 13.11 -21.61 5.72
N LEU A 280 13.85 -20.93 6.58
CA LEU A 280 13.35 -19.75 7.31
C LEU A 280 12.97 -18.55 6.46
N PRO A 281 13.80 -18.08 5.50
CA PRO A 281 13.52 -16.82 4.81
C PRO A 281 12.17 -16.82 4.09
N ARG A 282 11.78 -17.97 3.53
CA ARG A 282 10.51 -18.15 2.80
C ARG A 282 9.30 -18.06 3.72
N LEU A 283 9.39 -18.68 4.90
CA LEU A 283 8.32 -18.61 5.88
C LEU A 283 8.26 -17.24 6.53
N ASP A 284 9.41 -16.67 6.90
CA ASP A 284 9.48 -15.38 7.58
C ASP A 284 8.83 -14.26 6.75
N GLU A 285 9.08 -14.21 5.44
CA GLU A 285 8.40 -13.25 4.55
C GLU A 285 6.87 -13.39 4.59
N CYS A 286 6.36 -14.62 4.55
CA CYS A 286 4.92 -14.89 4.60
C CYS A 286 4.31 -14.54 5.97
N PHE A 287 5.00 -14.90 7.05
CA PHE A 287 4.59 -14.55 8.41
C PHE A 287 4.56 -13.04 8.61
N ASP A 288 5.59 -12.32 8.14
CA ASP A 288 5.68 -10.87 8.26
C ASP A 288 4.55 -10.17 7.49
N LEU A 289 4.22 -10.67 6.28
CA LEU A 289 3.08 -10.15 5.53
C LEU A 289 1.74 -10.40 6.24
N ALA A 290 1.53 -11.61 6.78
CA ALA A 290 0.30 -11.95 7.50
C ALA A 290 0.13 -11.08 8.75
N ILE A 291 1.19 -10.95 9.56
CA ILE A 291 1.20 -10.10 10.76
C ILE A 291 0.98 -8.63 10.38
N SER A 292 1.67 -8.11 9.37
CA SER A 292 1.49 -6.73 8.91
C SER A 292 0.06 -6.46 8.45
N THR A 293 -0.58 -7.43 7.79
CA THR A 293 -1.99 -7.32 7.39
C THR A 293 -2.91 -7.28 8.61
N LEU A 294 -2.67 -8.09 9.64
CA LEU A 294 -3.45 -8.02 10.88
C LEU A 294 -3.26 -6.68 11.60
N MET A 295 -2.02 -6.18 11.70
CA MET A 295 -1.73 -4.90 12.33
C MET A 295 -2.39 -3.73 11.60
N PHE A 296 -2.45 -3.79 10.27
CA PHE A 296 -3.18 -2.80 9.49
C PHE A 296 -4.66 -2.73 9.88
N HIS A 297 -5.33 -3.88 10.01
CA HIS A 297 -6.72 -3.92 10.46
C HIS A 297 -6.87 -3.51 11.93
N PHE A 298 -5.93 -3.90 12.79
CA PHE A 298 -5.90 -3.47 14.18
C PHE A 298 -5.88 -1.95 14.29
N THR A 299 -4.94 -1.30 13.60
CA THR A 299 -4.82 0.17 13.58
C THR A 299 -6.08 0.83 13.03
N PHE A 300 -6.71 0.27 11.99
CA PHE A 300 -7.97 0.78 11.50
C PHE A 300 -9.07 0.80 12.58
N TYR A 301 -9.22 -0.30 13.33
CA TYR A 301 -10.24 -0.39 14.37
C TYR A 301 -9.90 0.46 15.59
N ASP A 302 -8.62 0.57 15.95
CA ASP A 302 -8.15 1.46 17.01
C ASP A 302 -8.44 2.94 16.67
N ASP A 303 -8.10 3.37 15.45
CA ASP A 303 -8.41 4.72 14.94
C ASP A 303 -9.92 5.00 14.92
N LEU A 304 -10.73 3.98 14.58
CA LEU A 304 -12.18 4.09 14.56
C LEU A 304 -12.73 4.30 15.98
N LEU A 305 -12.20 3.57 16.96
CA LEU A 305 -12.58 3.66 18.36
C LEU A 305 -12.15 5.01 18.97
N GLU A 306 -10.96 5.50 18.61
CA GLU A 306 -10.50 6.84 18.98
C GLU A 306 -11.43 7.93 18.42
N LYS A 307 -11.79 7.82 17.13
CA LYS A 307 -12.75 8.75 16.50
C LYS A 307 -14.09 8.73 17.21
N GLN A 308 -14.63 7.54 17.51
CA GLN A 308 -15.90 7.42 18.22
C GLN A 308 -15.84 8.07 19.60
N ASN A 309 -14.81 7.79 20.39
CA ASN A 309 -14.62 8.40 21.71
C ASN A 309 -14.52 9.94 21.62
N ARG A 310 -13.82 10.48 20.61
CA ARG A 310 -13.77 11.94 20.41
C ARG A 310 -15.15 12.49 20.08
N TYR A 311 -15.87 11.86 19.16
CA TYR A 311 -17.19 12.32 18.71
C TYR A 311 -18.27 12.22 19.78
N GLU A 312 -18.20 11.25 20.69
CA GLU A 312 -19.10 11.16 21.85
C GLU A 312 -18.89 12.30 22.87
N GLN A 313 -17.65 12.78 22.99
CA GLN A 313 -17.31 13.90 23.87
C GLN A 313 -17.66 15.26 23.24
N GLU A 314 -17.93 15.30 21.93
CA GLU A 314 -18.34 16.53 21.26
C GLU A 314 -19.79 16.84 21.59
N MET A 315 -20.02 17.99 22.23
CA MET A 315 -21.37 18.48 22.50
C MET A 315 -22.14 18.69 21.18
N PRO A 316 -23.46 18.41 21.12
CA PRO A 316 -24.29 18.65 19.93
C PRO A 316 -24.18 20.08 19.37
N GLN A 317 -23.94 21.05 20.26
CA GLN A 317 -23.69 22.45 19.92
C GLN A 317 -22.46 22.65 19.03
N LYS A 318 -21.39 21.88 19.25
CA LYS A 318 -20.18 21.92 18.43
C LYS A 318 -20.47 21.44 17.01
N TRP A 319 -21.22 20.36 16.86
CA TRP A 319 -21.58 19.81 15.54
C TRP A 319 -22.42 20.79 14.74
N GLN A 320 -23.39 21.43 15.39
CA GLN A 320 -24.22 22.46 14.76
C GLN A 320 -23.40 23.68 14.36
N ALA A 321 -22.47 24.14 15.22
CA ALA A 321 -21.58 25.25 14.90
C ALA A 321 -20.62 24.94 13.74
N GLU A 322 -20.10 23.72 13.65
CA GLU A 322 -19.29 23.26 12.52
C GLU A 322 -20.09 23.25 11.22
N LYS A 323 -21.32 22.71 11.24
CA LYS A 323 -22.19 22.70 10.06
C LYS A 323 -22.52 24.11 9.59
N GLN A 324 -22.90 24.98 10.53
CA GLN A 324 -23.17 26.39 10.23
C GLN A 324 -21.93 27.09 9.63
N SER A 325 -20.73 26.76 10.11
CA SER A 325 -19.48 27.30 9.57
C SER A 325 -19.21 26.82 8.14
N LEU A 326 -19.45 25.54 7.85
CA LEU A 326 -19.35 24.98 6.49
C LEU A 326 -20.35 25.64 5.54
N ASP A 327 -21.61 25.79 5.95
CA ASP A 327 -22.65 26.44 5.15
C ASP A 327 -22.32 27.92 4.89
N GLN A 328 -21.75 28.60 5.90
CA GLN A 328 -21.30 29.98 5.75
C GLN A 328 -20.11 30.11 4.80
N LEU A 329 -19.19 29.14 4.79
CA LEU A 329 -18.07 29.10 3.84
C LEU A 329 -18.58 28.82 2.42
N ARG A 330 -19.51 27.86 2.24
CA ARG A 330 -20.17 27.60 0.95
C ARG A 330 -20.76 28.87 0.37
N SER A 331 -21.62 29.54 1.16
CA SER A 331 -22.27 30.78 0.74
C SER A 331 -21.28 31.90 0.40
N GLN A 332 -20.08 31.91 1.01
CA GLN A 332 -19.04 32.88 0.66
C GLN A 332 -18.37 32.55 -0.67
N ILE A 333 -18.06 31.28 -0.93
CA ILE A 333 -17.50 30.84 -2.20
C ILE A 333 -18.51 31.11 -3.33
N ASP A 334 -19.80 30.83 -3.10
CA ASP A 334 -20.87 31.08 -4.08
C ASP A 334 -20.99 32.57 -4.45
N LYS A 335 -20.80 33.48 -3.50
CA LYS A 335 -20.76 34.92 -3.79
C LYS A 335 -19.57 35.30 -4.66
N VAL A 336 -18.40 34.75 -4.38
CA VAL A 336 -17.20 35.00 -5.19
C VAL A 336 -17.39 34.44 -6.61
N GLN A 337 -17.95 33.24 -6.73
CA GLN A 337 -18.31 32.65 -8.03
C GLN A 337 -19.27 33.55 -8.81
N THR A 338 -20.31 34.08 -8.15
CA THR A 338 -21.29 34.98 -8.79
C THR A 338 -20.64 36.25 -9.35
N GLU A 339 -19.69 36.86 -8.64
CA GLU A 339 -18.96 38.04 -9.14
C GLU A 339 -18.07 37.69 -10.33
N ILE A 340 -17.40 36.54 -10.29
CA ILE A 340 -16.60 36.04 -11.42
C ILE A 340 -17.47 35.80 -12.65
N ASP A 341 -18.61 35.13 -12.48
CA ASP A 341 -19.56 34.85 -13.55
C ASP A 341 -20.08 36.15 -14.17
N THR A 342 -20.32 37.19 -13.37
CA THR A 342 -20.75 38.51 -13.86
C THR A 342 -19.70 39.14 -14.78
N ILE A 343 -18.42 39.04 -14.42
CA ILE A 343 -17.30 39.56 -15.21
C ILE A 343 -17.18 38.79 -16.53
N LEU A 344 -17.23 37.47 -16.48
CA LEU A 344 -17.12 36.61 -17.67
C LEU A 344 -18.31 36.79 -18.62
N ASN A 345 -19.52 36.94 -18.09
CA ASN A 345 -20.74 37.17 -18.88
C ASN A 345 -20.72 38.55 -19.55
N SER A 346 -20.29 39.60 -18.84
CA SER A 346 -20.23 40.97 -19.38
C SER A 346 -19.32 41.07 -20.61
N ILE A 347 -18.19 40.33 -20.60
CA ILE A 347 -17.25 40.25 -21.72
C ILE A 347 -17.85 39.44 -22.89
N SER A 348 -18.57 38.35 -22.59
CA SER A 348 -19.19 37.50 -23.61
C SER A 348 -20.36 38.19 -24.32
N THR A 349 -21.06 39.10 -23.64
CA THR A 349 -22.14 39.91 -24.24
C THR A 349 -21.63 41.08 -25.08
N SER A 350 -20.38 41.53 -24.90
CA SER A 350 -19.78 42.58 -25.74
C SER A 350 -19.16 42.07 -27.03
N GLU A 351 -18.96 40.75 -27.16
CA GLU A 351 -18.44 40.09 -28.38
C GLU A 351 -19.56 39.71 -29.38
N LYS A 352 -20.83 39.94 -29.02
CA LYS A 352 -22.02 39.80 -29.89
C LYS A 352 -22.55 41.17 -30.27
#